data_AF-A0A2S4PJ53-F1
#
_entry.id   AF-A0A2S4PJ53-F1
#
_cell.length_a   1.000
_cell.length_b   1.000
_cell.length_c   1.000
_cell.angle_alpha   90.00
_cell.angle_beta   90.00
_cell.angle_gamma   90.00
#
_symmetry.space_group_name_H-M   'P 1'
#
loop_
_entity.id
_entity.type
_entity.pdbx_description
1 polymer ?
#
loop_
_entity_poly.entity_id
_entity_poly.type
_entity_poly.pdbx_seq_one_letter_code
_entity_poly.pdbx_strand_id
1 'polypeptide(L)'
;MFKLQYSNRDSEDQLNSQGSVYLDYLPKFKIEKFHGTGTQDARRWLMDLKAEFRDHNLKIPAEPSLWVEALFRETDEEAARWMDSTPHIRRIVDNYEVATASDATYLEQSLKDKFPMVANVESSKSASEVLSEFAQFESEPLFDYYGRAVAFLRLINIKDRRKDGTCETLSGAEDMVLDMLIKAFVAGLKEEDLHLDSITHGATTTSSLALTYDIVLESRRALGEIKKQSVLHTTK
;
A
#
# COMPACT_ATOMS: atom_id res chain seq x y z
N MET A 1 -53.39 50.85 -46.12
CA MET A 1 -52.04 50.62 -46.69
C MET A 1 -51.18 50.06 -45.56
N PHE A 2 -50.73 48.81 -45.67
CA PHE A 2 -49.95 48.08 -44.66
C PHE A 2 -48.46 48.44 -44.69
N LYS A 3 -47.81 48.48 -43.51
CA LYS A 3 -46.43 48.02 -43.16
C LYS A 3 -46.14 48.45 -41.71
N LEU A 4 -46.30 47.59 -40.69
CA LEU A 4 -45.36 46.60 -40.11
C LEU A 4 -44.03 47.16 -39.56
N GLN A 5 -43.96 47.14 -38.22
CA GLN A 5 -42.86 46.78 -37.29
C GLN A 5 -41.42 47.32 -37.52
N TYR A 6 -40.80 47.86 -36.48
CA TYR A 6 -40.01 47.06 -35.52
C TYR A 6 -39.58 47.90 -34.31
N SER A 7 -39.91 47.39 -33.13
CA SER A 7 -39.32 47.73 -31.83
C SER A 7 -37.97 47.02 -31.72
N ASN A 8 -36.95 47.68 -31.21
CA ASN A 8 -35.79 47.07 -30.56
C ASN A 8 -35.05 48.17 -29.76
N ARG A 9 -35.59 48.48 -28.58
CA ARG A 9 -34.74 48.71 -27.41
C ARG A 9 -34.59 47.35 -26.74
N ASP A 10 -33.41 47.09 -26.21
CA ASP A 10 -32.97 45.91 -25.45
C ASP A 10 -31.86 45.15 -26.19
N SER A 11 -30.64 45.68 -26.09
CA SER A 11 -29.42 44.97 -26.48
C SER A 11 -28.26 45.48 -25.63
N GLU A 12 -28.37 45.37 -24.31
CA GLU A 12 -27.21 45.58 -23.42
C GLU A 12 -27.33 44.88 -22.05
N ASP A 13 -28.13 43.82 -21.93
CA ASP A 13 -28.21 42.97 -20.71
C ASP A 13 -28.21 41.47 -21.06
N GLN A 14 -27.24 41.03 -21.87
CA GLN A 14 -26.89 39.60 -22.00
C GLN A 14 -25.38 39.41 -21.81
N LEU A 15 -24.90 39.78 -20.63
CA LEU A 15 -23.64 39.30 -20.07
C LEU A 15 -23.96 38.72 -18.69
N ASN A 16 -23.57 37.46 -18.48
CA ASN A 16 -23.71 36.63 -17.28
C ASN A 16 -25.03 35.86 -17.06
N SER A 17 -25.11 34.67 -17.66
CA SER A 17 -25.55 33.45 -16.96
C SER A 17 -25.21 32.20 -17.78
N GLN A 18 -23.93 31.94 -18.01
CA GLN A 18 -23.49 30.57 -18.31
C GLN A 18 -23.23 29.88 -16.98
N GLY A 19 -24.26 29.23 -16.43
CA GLY A 19 -24.05 28.26 -15.36
C GLY A 19 -23.13 27.18 -15.88
N SER A 20 -22.01 26.93 -15.19
CA SER A 20 -21.14 25.80 -15.48
C SER A 20 -21.98 24.52 -15.41
N VAL A 21 -22.15 23.85 -16.56
CA VAL A 21 -22.84 22.56 -16.64
C VAL A 21 -21.83 21.51 -16.18
N TYR A 22 -21.92 21.13 -14.90
CA TYR A 22 -21.12 20.04 -14.35
C TYR A 22 -21.68 18.71 -14.84
N LEU A 23 -20.78 17.78 -15.18
CA LEU A 23 -21.19 16.40 -15.45
C LEU A 23 -21.65 15.73 -14.14
N ASP A 24 -22.71 14.93 -14.23
CA ASP A 24 -23.25 14.10 -13.16
C ASP A 24 -22.81 12.63 -13.26
N TYR A 25 -21.92 12.33 -14.21
CA TYR A 25 -21.32 11.02 -14.43
C TYR A 25 -19.80 11.13 -14.61
N LEU A 26 -19.09 10.03 -14.32
CA LEU A 26 -17.64 9.96 -14.54
C LEU A 26 -17.32 9.73 -16.03
N PRO A 27 -16.59 10.66 -16.67
CA PRO A 27 -16.02 10.41 -17.98
C PRO A 27 -14.86 9.42 -17.85
N LYS A 28 -14.32 8.99 -19.00
CA LYS A 28 -13.09 8.20 -19.00
C LYS A 28 -11.90 9.10 -18.70
N PHE A 29 -11.28 8.92 -17.54
CA PHE A 29 -10.08 9.65 -17.16
C PHE A 29 -8.85 9.18 -17.94
N LYS A 30 -7.88 10.09 -18.09
CA LYS A 30 -6.59 9.84 -18.74
C LYS A 30 -5.47 9.71 -17.70
N ILE A 31 -5.77 9.04 -16.60
CA ILE A 31 -4.86 8.77 -15.50
C ILE A 31 -4.37 7.31 -15.54
N GLU A 32 -3.15 7.07 -15.09
CA GLU A 32 -2.69 5.72 -14.79
C GLU A 32 -3.47 5.16 -13.60
N LYS A 33 -3.89 3.89 -13.68
CA LYS A 33 -4.56 3.25 -12.55
C LYS A 33 -3.63 3.13 -11.35
N PHE A 34 -4.20 3.22 -10.16
CA PHE A 34 -3.47 2.96 -8.92
C PHE A 34 -3.47 1.47 -8.58
N HIS A 35 -2.31 0.85 -8.74
CA HIS A 35 -2.08 -0.58 -8.51
C HIS A 35 -1.78 -0.91 -7.04
N GLY A 36 -1.26 0.05 -6.26
CA GLY A 36 -0.88 -0.16 -4.86
C GLY A 36 0.40 -1.00 -4.67
N THR A 37 1.27 -1.07 -5.69
CA THR A 37 2.47 -1.93 -5.73
C THR A 37 3.74 -1.31 -5.14
N GLY A 38 3.61 -0.26 -4.30
CA GLY A 38 4.74 0.38 -3.61
C GLY A 38 5.60 1.32 -4.47
N THR A 39 5.39 1.33 -5.79
CA THR A 39 6.03 2.27 -6.74
C THR A 39 5.21 3.55 -6.97
N GLN A 40 3.92 3.53 -6.60
CA GLN A 40 3.00 4.65 -6.76
C GLN A 40 2.69 5.31 -5.41
N ASP A 41 2.74 6.64 -5.37
CA ASP A 41 2.35 7.44 -4.20
C ASP A 41 0.86 7.77 -4.28
N ALA A 42 0.08 7.24 -3.33
CA ALA A 42 -1.36 7.49 -3.23
C ALA A 42 -1.69 8.99 -3.16
N ARG A 43 -0.87 9.82 -2.49
CA ARG A 43 -1.13 11.26 -2.38
C ARG A 43 -0.97 11.96 -3.73
N ARG A 44 0.11 11.67 -4.46
CA ARG A 44 0.34 12.23 -5.81
C ARG A 44 -0.72 11.77 -6.78
N TRP A 45 -1.00 10.47 -6.81
CA TRP A 45 -2.04 9.92 -7.67
C TRP A 45 -3.43 10.52 -7.39
N LEU A 46 -3.79 10.73 -6.11
CA LEU A 46 -5.03 11.43 -5.76
C LEU A 46 -5.06 12.89 -6.21
N MET A 47 -3.92 13.57 -6.28
CA MET A 47 -3.83 14.93 -6.83
C MET A 47 -4.08 14.93 -8.34
N ASP A 48 -3.53 13.96 -9.06
CA ASP A 48 -3.74 13.77 -10.50
C ASP A 48 -5.20 13.41 -10.79
N LEU A 49 -5.81 12.53 -9.97
CA LEU A 49 -7.24 12.20 -10.10
C LEU A 49 -8.11 13.45 -9.88
N LYS A 50 -7.79 14.30 -8.90
CA LYS A 50 -8.48 15.59 -8.70
C LYS A 50 -8.26 16.56 -9.87
N ALA A 51 -7.13 16.46 -10.59
CA ALA A 51 -6.91 17.22 -11.80
C ALA A 51 -7.82 16.76 -12.94
N GLU A 52 -7.99 15.45 -13.14
CA GLU A 52 -8.93 14.90 -14.12
C GLU A 52 -10.38 15.38 -13.89
N PHE A 53 -10.80 15.52 -12.63
CA PHE A 53 -12.10 16.13 -12.31
C PHE A 53 -12.20 17.58 -12.79
N ARG A 54 -11.14 18.39 -12.61
CA ARG A 54 -11.12 19.78 -13.12
C ARG A 54 -11.19 19.82 -14.63
N ASP A 55 -10.39 18.99 -15.29
CA ASP A 55 -10.22 19.00 -16.74
C ASP A 55 -11.50 18.57 -17.48
N HIS A 56 -12.36 17.81 -16.80
CA HIS A 56 -13.65 17.37 -17.33
C HIS A 56 -14.85 18.18 -16.82
N ASN A 57 -14.62 19.36 -16.22
CA ASN A 57 -15.68 20.19 -15.63
C ASN A 57 -16.56 19.41 -14.64
N LEU A 58 -15.96 18.54 -13.82
CA LEU A 58 -16.63 17.96 -12.66
C LEU A 58 -16.50 18.91 -11.46
N LYS A 59 -17.48 18.87 -10.56
CA LYS A 59 -17.52 19.74 -9.38
C LYS A 59 -16.35 19.42 -8.45
N ILE A 60 -15.76 20.46 -7.83
CA ILE A 60 -14.78 20.32 -6.76
C ILE A 60 -15.20 21.15 -5.54
N PRO A 61 -15.35 20.55 -4.34
CA PRO A 61 -15.16 19.13 -4.05
C PRO A 61 -16.16 18.24 -4.82
N ALA A 62 -15.69 17.05 -5.20
CA ALA A 62 -16.50 16.09 -5.93
C ALA A 62 -17.72 15.67 -5.12
N GLU A 63 -18.83 15.38 -5.80
CA GLU A 63 -19.96 14.72 -5.16
C GLU A 63 -19.50 13.36 -4.60
N PRO A 64 -19.88 13.00 -3.36
CA PRO A 64 -19.34 11.82 -2.69
C PRO A 64 -19.47 10.52 -3.48
N SER A 65 -20.59 10.31 -4.17
CA SER A 65 -20.84 9.13 -4.99
C SER A 65 -19.85 9.04 -6.16
N LEU A 66 -19.66 10.13 -6.90
CA LEU A 66 -18.70 10.21 -8.01
C LEU A 66 -17.26 10.05 -7.52
N TRP A 67 -16.94 10.56 -6.33
CA TRP A 67 -15.60 10.39 -5.75
C TRP A 67 -15.32 8.93 -5.39
N VAL A 68 -16.26 8.25 -4.71
CA VAL A 68 -16.13 6.83 -4.36
C VAL A 68 -16.07 5.97 -5.62
N GLU A 69 -16.93 6.23 -6.61
CA GLU A 69 -16.92 5.51 -7.89
C GLU A 69 -15.58 5.67 -8.61
N ALA A 70 -15.01 6.89 -8.64
CA ALA A 70 -13.73 7.16 -9.29
C ALA A 70 -12.58 6.41 -8.61
N LEU A 71 -12.52 6.47 -7.27
CA LEU A 71 -11.50 5.73 -6.51
C LEU A 71 -11.58 4.23 -6.76
N PHE A 72 -12.78 3.67 -6.88
CA PHE A 72 -12.96 2.26 -7.17
C PHE A 72 -12.58 1.88 -8.62
N ARG A 73 -13.05 2.66 -9.61
CA ARG A 73 -12.77 2.38 -11.03
C ARG A 73 -11.29 2.51 -11.40
N GLU A 74 -10.63 3.51 -10.82
CA GLU A 74 -9.25 3.87 -11.14
C GLU A 74 -8.22 3.17 -10.25
N THR A 75 -8.63 2.23 -9.40
CA THR A 75 -7.73 1.32 -8.68
C THR A 75 -7.71 -0.06 -9.33
N ASP A 76 -6.58 -0.76 -9.18
CA ASP A 76 -6.40 -2.13 -9.68
C ASP A 76 -5.46 -2.93 -8.77
N GLU A 77 -5.22 -4.19 -9.12
CA GLU A 77 -4.24 -5.08 -8.49
C GLU A 77 -4.32 -5.13 -6.94
N GLU A 78 -3.27 -4.71 -6.24
CA GLU A 78 -3.19 -4.78 -4.78
C GLU A 78 -4.15 -3.78 -4.11
N ALA A 79 -4.32 -2.60 -4.71
CA ALA A 79 -5.29 -1.62 -4.24
C ALA A 79 -6.73 -2.14 -4.36
N ALA A 80 -7.09 -2.73 -5.51
CA ALA A 80 -8.41 -3.34 -5.70
C ALA A 80 -8.64 -4.52 -4.73
N ARG A 81 -7.68 -5.45 -4.60
CA ARG A 81 -7.78 -6.57 -3.64
C ARG A 81 -7.95 -6.07 -2.20
N TRP A 82 -7.28 -5.00 -1.82
CA TRP A 82 -7.43 -4.41 -0.49
C TRP A 82 -8.82 -3.80 -0.28
N MET A 83 -9.37 -3.10 -1.27
CA MET A 83 -10.74 -2.57 -1.20
C MET A 83 -11.76 -3.71 -1.06
N ASP A 84 -11.61 -4.79 -1.84
CA ASP A 84 -12.50 -5.95 -1.83
C ASP A 84 -12.44 -6.77 -0.52
N SER A 85 -11.29 -6.77 0.14
CA SER A 85 -11.04 -7.54 1.37
C SER A 85 -11.28 -6.75 2.65
N THR A 86 -11.44 -5.43 2.59
CA THR A 86 -11.69 -4.58 3.77
C THR A 86 -13.20 -4.36 3.94
N PRO A 87 -13.90 -5.01 4.90
CA PRO A 87 -15.36 -5.08 4.91
C PRO A 87 -16.07 -3.72 4.90
N HIS A 88 -15.53 -2.75 5.64
CA HIS A 88 -16.12 -1.41 5.69
C HIS A 88 -15.93 -0.62 4.39
N ILE A 89 -14.77 -0.75 3.74
CA ILE A 89 -14.48 -0.12 2.45
C ILE A 89 -15.32 -0.75 1.35
N ARG A 90 -15.37 -2.08 1.32
CA ARG A 90 -16.24 -2.82 0.42
C ARG A 90 -17.69 -2.36 0.52
N ARG A 91 -18.22 -2.19 1.75
CA ARG A 91 -19.57 -1.67 1.97
C ARG A 91 -19.77 -0.27 1.37
N ILE A 92 -18.77 0.62 1.49
CA ILE A 92 -18.83 1.97 0.92
C ILE A 92 -18.89 1.90 -0.61
N VAL A 93 -18.01 1.11 -1.22
CA VAL A 93 -17.92 0.94 -2.68
C VAL A 93 -19.16 0.26 -3.25
N ASP A 94 -19.63 -0.83 -2.64
CA ASP A 94 -20.83 -1.56 -3.09
C ASP A 94 -22.09 -0.69 -3.04
N ASN A 95 -22.09 0.38 -2.22
CA ASN A 95 -23.19 1.32 -2.05
C ASN A 95 -22.80 2.75 -2.44
N TYR A 96 -21.89 2.92 -3.40
CA TYR A 96 -21.31 4.23 -3.74
C TYR A 96 -22.35 5.29 -4.13
N GLU A 97 -23.48 4.90 -4.75
CA GLU A 97 -24.55 5.80 -5.17
C GLU A 97 -25.16 6.62 -4.00
N VAL A 98 -25.14 6.05 -2.79
CA VAL A 98 -25.65 6.68 -1.56
C VAL A 98 -24.52 7.06 -0.60
N ALA A 99 -23.27 7.08 -1.07
CA ALA A 99 -22.11 7.41 -0.24
C ALA A 99 -22.24 8.82 0.37
N THR A 100 -21.87 8.93 1.65
CA THR A 100 -21.84 10.20 2.35
C THR A 100 -20.49 10.91 2.18
N ALA A 101 -20.43 12.21 2.48
CA ALA A 101 -19.15 12.94 2.53
C ALA A 101 -18.15 12.30 3.51
N SER A 102 -18.64 11.72 4.62
CA SER A 102 -17.81 10.96 5.55
C SER A 102 -17.26 9.68 4.95
N ASP A 103 -18.06 8.94 4.16
CA ASP A 103 -17.59 7.72 3.49
C ASP A 103 -16.51 8.03 2.46
N ALA A 104 -16.73 9.07 1.64
CA ALA A 104 -15.76 9.56 0.65
C ALA A 104 -14.44 10.00 1.31
N THR A 105 -14.52 10.75 2.42
CA THR A 105 -13.35 11.19 3.18
C THR A 105 -12.63 10.01 3.82
N TYR A 106 -13.38 9.07 4.41
CA TYR A 106 -12.83 7.88 5.04
C TYR A 106 -12.09 7.01 4.03
N LEU A 107 -12.66 6.81 2.84
CA LEU A 107 -12.04 6.01 1.79
C LEU A 107 -10.75 6.67 1.28
N GLU A 108 -10.78 7.97 0.97
CA GLU A 108 -9.58 8.71 0.55
C GLU A 108 -8.48 8.63 1.61
N GLN A 109 -8.82 8.82 2.89
CA GLN A 109 -7.85 8.77 3.98
C GLN A 109 -7.30 7.35 4.18
N SER A 110 -8.17 6.34 4.16
CA SER A 110 -7.77 4.94 4.27
C SER A 110 -6.82 4.53 3.14
N LEU A 111 -7.03 5.03 1.92
CA LEU A 111 -6.14 4.78 0.78
C LEU A 111 -4.75 5.38 1.02
N LYS A 112 -4.67 6.63 1.51
CA LYS A 112 -3.39 7.27 1.88
C LYS A 112 -2.66 6.55 3.01
N ASP A 113 -3.40 6.06 4.00
CA ASP A 113 -2.83 5.40 5.17
C ASP A 113 -2.39 3.97 4.86
N LYS A 114 -3.12 3.28 3.98
CA LYS A 114 -2.77 1.92 3.53
C LYS A 114 -1.59 1.92 2.56
N PHE A 115 -1.54 2.90 1.66
CA PHE A 115 -0.48 3.05 0.67
C PHE A 115 0.26 4.36 0.90
N PRO A 116 0.92 4.51 2.08
CA PRO A 116 1.71 5.69 2.32
C PRO A 116 2.83 5.71 1.29
N MET A 117 3.22 6.91 0.86
CA MET A 117 4.52 7.10 0.24
C MET A 117 5.55 6.59 1.25
N VAL A 118 6.04 5.36 1.06
CA VAL A 118 7.38 5.04 1.51
C VAL A 118 8.20 6.02 0.69
N ALA A 119 8.66 7.09 1.32
CA ALA A 119 9.71 7.87 0.71
C ALA A 119 10.77 6.83 0.38
N ASN A 120 10.93 6.55 -0.91
CA ASN A 120 12.24 6.35 -1.44
C ASN A 120 12.97 7.64 -1.02
N VAL A 121 13.52 7.64 0.19
CA VAL A 121 14.94 7.89 0.25
C VAL A 121 15.44 6.92 -0.80
N GLU A 122 15.74 7.44 -1.98
CA GLU A 122 16.76 6.84 -2.82
C GLU A 122 17.93 6.67 -1.86
N SER A 123 17.91 5.53 -1.18
CA SER A 123 19.08 5.01 -0.58
C SER A 123 19.90 4.77 -1.82
N SER A 124 20.87 5.64 -2.07
CA SER A 124 21.91 5.43 -3.07
C SER A 124 22.61 4.08 -2.89
N LYS A 125 22.29 3.39 -1.79
CA LYS A 125 22.66 2.04 -1.44
C LYS A 125 22.13 1.03 -2.44
N SER A 126 23.08 0.35 -3.05
CA SER A 126 22.82 -0.88 -3.79
C SER A 126 22.10 -1.91 -2.91
N ALA A 127 21.44 -2.90 -3.53
CA ALA A 127 20.87 -4.04 -2.80
C ALA A 127 21.87 -4.71 -1.84
N SER A 128 23.15 -4.77 -2.25
CA SER A 128 24.24 -5.27 -1.43
C SER A 128 24.49 -4.42 -0.18
N GLU A 129 24.45 -3.10 -0.29
CA GLU A 129 24.61 -2.19 0.85
C GLU A 129 23.42 -2.31 1.81
N VAL A 130 22.20 -2.35 1.29
CA VAL A 130 20.99 -2.56 2.11
C VAL A 130 21.08 -3.87 2.88
N LEU A 131 21.53 -4.96 2.22
CA LEU A 131 21.71 -6.27 2.85
C LEU A 131 22.79 -6.25 3.94
N SER A 132 23.92 -5.55 3.72
CA SER A 132 25.01 -5.47 4.69
C SER A 132 24.64 -4.74 5.98
N GLU A 133 23.64 -3.85 5.92
CA GLU A 133 23.16 -3.07 7.05
C GLU A 133 21.80 -3.59 7.58
N PHE A 134 21.30 -4.69 7.03
CA PHE A 134 19.96 -5.18 7.33
C PHE A 134 19.91 -5.74 8.75
N ALA A 135 19.44 -4.92 9.69
CA ALA A 135 19.32 -5.27 11.10
C ALA A 135 18.03 -4.74 11.73
N GLN A 136 17.55 -5.44 12.76
CA GLN A 136 16.39 -5.07 13.56
C GLN A 136 16.70 -3.84 14.41
N PHE A 137 15.78 -2.86 14.42
CA PHE A 137 15.95 -1.66 15.26
C PHE A 137 15.64 -1.95 16.73
N GLU A 138 16.15 -1.11 17.64
CA GLU A 138 16.04 -1.27 19.10
C GLU A 138 14.61 -1.55 19.60
N SER A 139 13.63 -0.83 19.05
CA SER A 139 12.23 -0.90 19.46
C SER A 139 11.33 -1.55 18.42
N GLU A 140 11.91 -2.19 17.41
CA GLU A 140 11.14 -2.75 16.30
C GLU A 140 10.60 -4.14 16.67
N PRO A 141 9.26 -4.33 16.63
CA PRO A 141 8.68 -5.66 16.77
C PRO A 141 9.17 -6.62 15.68
N LEU A 142 9.42 -7.87 16.05
CA LEU A 142 9.91 -8.89 15.11
C LEU A 142 9.01 -9.06 13.86
N PHE A 143 7.70 -8.85 14.00
CA PHE A 143 6.75 -8.87 12.87
C PHE A 143 7.00 -7.73 11.88
N ASP A 144 7.29 -6.53 12.38
CA ASP A 144 7.59 -5.37 11.54
C ASP A 144 8.96 -5.52 10.87
N TYR A 145 9.94 -6.09 11.59
CA TYR A 145 11.24 -6.42 11.03
C TYR A 145 11.14 -7.41 9.86
N TYR A 146 10.34 -8.47 10.01
CA TYR A 146 10.00 -9.38 8.92
C TYR A 146 9.26 -8.67 7.78
N GLY A 147 8.31 -7.79 8.11
CA GLY A 147 7.63 -6.94 7.15
C GLY A 147 8.59 -6.12 6.28
N ARG A 148 9.67 -5.57 6.87
CA ARG A 148 10.72 -4.86 6.12
C ARG A 148 11.49 -5.77 5.17
N ALA A 149 11.80 -7.00 5.57
CA ALA A 149 12.49 -7.96 4.70
C ALA A 149 11.60 -8.35 3.50
N VAL A 150 10.30 -8.56 3.72
CA VAL A 150 9.32 -8.80 2.64
C VAL A 150 9.18 -7.59 1.73
N ALA A 151 9.15 -6.38 2.29
CA ALA A 151 9.10 -5.15 1.51
C ALA A 151 10.36 -4.97 0.63
N PHE A 152 11.54 -5.34 1.14
CA PHE A 152 12.78 -5.33 0.37
C PHE A 152 12.73 -6.26 -0.84
N LEU A 153 12.26 -7.51 -0.68
CA LEU A 153 12.09 -8.43 -1.81
C LEU A 153 11.16 -7.86 -2.89
N ARG A 154 10.04 -7.25 -2.48
CA ARG A 154 9.10 -6.59 -3.40
C ARG A 154 9.74 -5.42 -4.13
N LEU A 155 10.56 -4.62 -3.44
CA LEU A 155 11.26 -3.47 -4.02
C LEU A 155 12.18 -3.89 -5.18
N ILE A 156 12.85 -5.02 -5.06
CA ILE A 156 13.76 -5.55 -6.08
C ILE A 156 13.10 -6.57 -7.03
N ASN A 157 11.77 -6.69 -6.98
CA ASN A 157 10.96 -7.61 -7.79
C ASN A 157 11.36 -9.09 -7.67
N ILE A 158 11.84 -9.50 -6.48
CA ILE A 158 12.15 -10.90 -6.17
C ILE A 158 11.01 -11.50 -5.36
N LYS A 159 10.57 -12.70 -5.72
CA LYS A 159 9.55 -13.45 -4.98
C LYS A 159 10.20 -14.31 -3.89
N ASP A 160 9.53 -14.45 -2.75
CA ASP A 160 9.90 -15.48 -1.77
C ASP A 160 9.53 -16.87 -2.30
N ARG A 161 10.24 -17.91 -1.84
CA ARG A 161 9.92 -19.30 -2.18
C ARG A 161 8.69 -19.77 -1.41
N ARG A 162 7.77 -20.45 -2.08
CA ARG A 162 6.58 -21.03 -1.44
C ARG A 162 6.96 -22.14 -0.46
N LYS A 163 6.24 -22.21 0.65
CA LYS A 163 6.44 -23.22 1.73
C LYS A 163 6.20 -24.67 1.26
N ASP A 164 5.46 -24.87 0.18
CA ASP A 164 5.01 -26.18 -0.32
C ASP A 164 5.96 -26.82 -1.35
N GLY A 165 7.07 -26.17 -1.69
CA GLY A 165 8.05 -26.68 -2.65
C GLY A 165 7.55 -26.71 -4.11
N THR A 166 6.34 -26.21 -4.39
CA THR A 166 5.84 -26.05 -5.77
C THR A 166 6.39 -24.75 -6.34
N CYS A 167 7.52 -24.84 -7.04
CA CYS A 167 8.32 -23.69 -7.43
C CYS A 167 7.86 -23.11 -8.77
N GLU A 168 7.54 -21.80 -8.79
CA GLU A 168 7.99 -20.97 -9.90
C GLU A 168 9.50 -20.83 -9.74
N THR A 169 10.28 -21.38 -10.69
CA THR A 169 11.73 -21.43 -10.59
C THR A 169 12.32 -20.02 -10.53
N LEU A 170 12.83 -19.62 -9.36
CA LEU A 170 13.68 -18.43 -9.25
C LEU A 170 14.92 -18.61 -10.14
N SER A 171 15.36 -17.55 -10.79
CA SER A 171 16.67 -17.53 -11.44
C SER A 171 17.78 -17.67 -10.41
N GLY A 172 18.96 -18.12 -10.83
CA GLY A 172 20.10 -18.29 -9.90
C GLY A 172 20.53 -16.99 -9.20
N ALA A 173 20.31 -15.83 -9.83
CA ALA A 173 20.58 -14.53 -9.20
C ALA A 173 19.52 -14.17 -8.15
N GLU A 174 18.24 -14.43 -8.43
CA GLU A 174 17.16 -14.20 -7.48
C GLU A 174 17.30 -15.09 -6.25
N ASP A 175 17.65 -16.36 -6.45
CA ASP A 175 17.91 -17.33 -5.38
C ASP A 175 19.07 -16.88 -4.49
N MET A 176 20.16 -16.37 -5.10
CA MET A 176 21.30 -15.85 -4.36
C MET A 176 20.94 -14.64 -3.51
N VAL A 177 20.16 -13.69 -4.03
CA VAL A 177 19.74 -12.50 -3.28
C VAL A 177 18.79 -12.89 -2.14
N LEU A 178 17.88 -13.84 -2.36
CA LEU A 178 17.02 -14.37 -1.31
C LEU A 178 17.83 -15.04 -0.19
N ASP A 179 18.80 -15.88 -0.53
CA ASP A 179 19.71 -16.52 0.44
C ASP A 179 20.52 -15.47 1.23
N MET A 180 21.03 -14.43 0.56
CA MET A 180 21.71 -13.32 1.23
C MET A 180 20.79 -12.58 2.20
N LEU A 181 19.53 -12.33 1.82
CA LEU A 181 18.55 -11.68 2.69
C LEU A 181 18.20 -12.55 3.89
N ILE A 182 18.02 -13.86 3.72
CA ILE A 182 17.75 -14.81 4.82
C ILE A 182 18.89 -14.75 5.84
N LYS A 183 20.14 -14.79 5.37
CA LYS A 183 21.32 -14.70 6.24
C LYS A 183 21.41 -13.36 6.95
N ALA A 184 21.20 -12.26 6.23
CA ALA A 184 21.21 -10.92 6.80
C ALA A 184 20.08 -10.73 7.82
N PHE A 185 18.87 -11.22 7.53
CA PHE A 185 17.72 -11.16 8.44
C PHE A 185 18.03 -11.82 9.78
N VAL A 186 18.57 -13.04 9.77
CA VAL A 186 18.94 -13.78 10.99
C VAL A 186 20.10 -13.11 11.72
N ALA A 187 21.15 -12.71 11.01
CA ALA A 187 22.31 -12.03 11.61
C ALA A 187 21.95 -10.68 12.24
N GLY A 188 20.95 -10.00 11.68
CA GLY A 188 20.47 -8.71 12.12
C GLY A 188 19.48 -8.75 13.29
N LEU A 189 19.17 -9.92 13.85
CA LEU A 189 18.28 -10.05 15.01
C LEU A 189 18.87 -9.32 16.22
N LYS A 190 18.01 -8.57 16.92
CA LYS A 190 18.42 -7.70 18.02
C LYS A 190 18.87 -8.45 19.26
N GLU A 191 18.14 -9.51 19.62
CA GLU A 191 18.40 -10.33 20.79
C GLU A 191 19.43 -11.42 20.45
N GLU A 192 20.60 -11.39 21.10
CA GLU A 192 21.69 -12.35 20.83
C GLU A 192 21.29 -13.80 21.13
N ASP A 193 20.55 -14.04 22.22
CA ASP A 193 20.01 -15.36 22.56
C ASP A 193 19.07 -15.88 21.45
N LEU A 194 18.21 -14.99 20.93
CA LEU A 194 17.27 -15.34 19.86
C LEU A 194 18.02 -15.63 18.56
N HIS A 195 19.03 -14.85 18.24
CA HIS A 195 19.89 -15.06 17.09
C HIS A 195 20.56 -16.44 17.14
N LEU A 196 21.22 -16.77 18.26
CA LEU A 196 21.93 -18.03 18.43
C LEU A 196 20.98 -19.23 18.42
N ASP A 197 19.83 -19.12 19.09
CA ASP A 197 18.82 -20.17 19.11
C ASP A 197 18.22 -20.39 17.71
N SER A 198 17.95 -19.31 16.96
CA SER A 198 17.42 -19.40 15.59
C SER A 198 18.41 -20.08 14.65
N ILE A 199 19.71 -19.79 14.77
CA ILE A 199 20.76 -20.48 14.01
C ILE A 199 20.79 -21.97 14.36
N THR A 200 20.73 -22.30 15.65
CA THR A 200 20.71 -23.70 16.12
C THR A 200 19.55 -24.49 15.51
N HIS A 201 18.40 -23.84 15.29
CA HIS A 201 17.23 -24.42 14.65
C HIS A 201 17.22 -24.32 13.11
N GLY A 202 18.32 -23.88 12.48
CA GLY A 202 18.51 -23.94 11.04
C GLY A 202 17.93 -22.77 10.25
N ALA A 203 17.62 -21.64 10.88
CA ALA A 203 17.02 -20.47 10.22
C ALA A 203 17.81 -20.02 8.97
N THR A 204 19.15 -20.03 9.02
CA THR A 204 20.04 -19.60 7.92
C THR A 204 20.16 -20.59 6.76
N THR A 205 19.65 -21.82 6.93
CA THR A 205 19.68 -22.87 5.89
C THR A 205 18.33 -23.07 5.20
N THR A 206 17.33 -22.31 5.63
CA THR A 206 16.05 -22.27 4.95
C THR A 206 16.20 -21.61 3.58
N SER A 207 15.26 -21.91 2.69
CA SER A 207 15.26 -21.33 1.35
C SER A 207 14.04 -20.48 1.05
N SER A 208 13.33 -20.11 2.12
CA SER A 208 12.18 -19.21 2.13
C SER A 208 12.30 -18.32 3.36
N LEU A 209 12.15 -17.01 3.15
CA LEU A 209 12.14 -16.03 4.22
C LEU A 209 10.97 -16.26 5.19
N ALA A 210 9.81 -16.68 4.68
CA ALA A 210 8.66 -17.02 5.50
C ALA A 210 8.92 -18.24 6.42
N LEU A 211 9.66 -19.25 5.94
CA LEU A 211 10.08 -20.38 6.78
C LEU A 211 11.13 -19.94 7.80
N THR A 212 12.09 -19.10 7.41
CA THR A 212 13.05 -18.50 8.35
C THR A 212 12.32 -17.82 9.51
N TYR A 213 11.31 -17.00 9.18
CA TYR A 213 10.55 -16.25 10.17
C TYR A 213 9.76 -17.15 11.13
N ASP A 214 9.17 -18.24 10.64
CA ASP A 214 8.49 -19.22 11.49
C ASP A 214 9.46 -19.82 12.53
N ILE A 215 10.68 -20.19 12.11
CA ILE A 215 11.72 -20.72 13.02
C ILE A 215 12.08 -19.68 14.07
N VAL A 216 12.33 -18.42 13.68
CA VAL A 216 12.66 -17.35 14.63
C VAL A 216 11.50 -17.11 15.63
N LEU A 217 10.25 -17.21 15.18
CA LEU A 217 9.09 -17.11 16.05
C LEU A 217 8.99 -18.27 17.06
N GLU A 218 9.34 -19.47 16.64
CA GLU A 218 9.40 -20.65 17.51
C GLU A 218 10.52 -20.51 18.55
N SER A 219 11.72 -20.12 18.13
CA SER A 219 12.85 -19.80 19.00
C SER A 219 12.48 -18.75 20.06
N ARG A 220 11.83 -17.65 19.65
CA ARG A 220 11.39 -16.60 20.58
C ARG A 220 10.39 -17.12 21.61
N ARG A 221 9.47 -18.00 21.19
CA ARG A 221 8.50 -18.63 22.11
C ARG A 221 9.21 -19.55 23.10
N ALA A 222 10.13 -20.39 22.64
CA ALA A 222 10.90 -21.31 23.48
C ALA A 222 11.72 -20.56 24.53
N LEU A 223 12.45 -19.52 24.14
CA LEU A 223 13.23 -18.67 25.05
C LEU A 223 12.34 -17.95 26.08
N GLY A 224 11.13 -17.52 25.67
CA GLY A 224 10.15 -16.94 26.57
C GLY A 224 9.70 -17.90 27.67
N GLU A 225 9.50 -19.17 27.36
CA GLU A 225 9.15 -20.19 28.34
C GLU A 225 10.32 -20.54 29.29
N ILE A 226 11.55 -20.62 28.77
CA ILE A 226 12.76 -20.85 29.58
C ILE A 226 12.94 -19.70 30.60
N LYS A 227 12.79 -18.45 30.17
CA LYS A 227 12.90 -17.26 31.05
C LYS A 227 11.82 -17.26 32.14
N LYS A 228 10.61 -17.73 31.86
CA LYS A 228 9.55 -17.86 32.90
C LYS A 228 9.91 -18.92 33.93
N GLN A 229 10.44 -20.07 33.50
CA GLN A 229 10.78 -21.18 34.40
C GLN A 229 11.95 -20.83 35.33
N SER A 230 12.97 -20.10 34.84
CA SER A 230 14.12 -19.69 35.67
C SER A 230 13.71 -18.72 36.80
N VAL A 231 12.80 -17.78 36.53
CA VAL A 231 12.26 -16.86 37.53
C VAL A 231 11.46 -17.59 38.63
N LEU A 232 10.67 -18.60 38.24
CA LEU A 232 9.92 -19.44 39.20
C LEU A 232 10.82 -20.25 40.14
N HIS A 233 12.00 -20.67 39.70
CA HIS A 233 12.95 -21.44 40.52
C HIS A 233 13.81 -20.59 41.46
N THR A 234 13.92 -19.28 41.25
CA THR A 234 14.76 -18.38 42.08
C THR A 234 13.95 -17.73 43.23
N THR A 235 12.63 -17.94 43.27
CA THR A 235 11.71 -17.33 44.26
C THR A 235 11.23 -18.33 45.33
N LYS A 236 11.98 -19.43 45.56
CA LYS A 236 11.75 -20.40 46.65
C LYS A 236 12.98 -20.47 47.54
#